data_AF-A0AAN5I0K7-F1
#
_entry.id   AF-A0AAN5I0K7-F1
#
_cell.length_a   1.000
_cell.length_b   1.000
_cell.length_c   1.000
_cell.angle_alpha   90.00
_cell.angle_beta   90.00
_cell.angle_gamma   90.00
#
_symmetry.space_group_name_H-M   'P 1'
#
loop_
_entity.id
_entity.type
_entity.pdbx_description
1 polymer ?
#
loop_
_entity_poly.entity_id
_entity_poly.type
_entity_poly.pdbx_seq_one_letter_code
_entity_poly.pdbx_strand_id
1 'polypeptide(L)'
;FSTSQTYVSLLGYNVREVAKLSQQGANQYSLSRVYQLRENVMLLRVAMPLGLICFPLFVFLGGFIFLPPHFSFLRLFSIAMFDLWSAMVIVFTSLFFSLLEQRFRRPASRLLLYRFLL
;
A
#
# COMPACT_ATOMS: atom_id res chain seq x y z
N PHE A 1 -4.16 17.82 8.63
CA PHE A 1 -4.75 16.92 9.65
C PHE A 1 -6.23 16.55 9.41
N SER A 2 -6.98 17.18 8.48
CA SER A 2 -8.41 16.84 8.28
C SER A 2 -8.67 15.62 7.38
N THR A 3 -7.75 15.26 6.47
CA THR A 3 -7.96 14.21 5.46
C THR A 3 -7.98 12.79 6.07
N SER A 4 -7.07 12.48 7.00
CA SER A 4 -7.01 11.15 7.62
C SER A 4 -8.27 10.80 8.42
N GLN A 5 -8.88 11.77 9.09
CA GLN A 5 -10.13 11.53 9.85
C GLN A 5 -11.33 11.32 8.92
N THR A 6 -11.37 12.02 7.78
CA THR A 6 -12.40 11.79 6.76
C THR A 6 -12.30 10.38 6.21
N TYR A 7 -11.09 9.89 5.90
CA TYR A 7 -10.87 8.52 5.40
C TYR A 7 -11.34 7.44 6.36
N VAL A 8 -11.01 7.55 7.66
CA VAL A 8 -11.43 6.57 8.67
C VAL A 8 -12.96 6.56 8.83
N SER A 9 -13.57 7.75 8.81
CA SER A 9 -15.03 7.91 8.92
C SER A 9 -15.76 7.31 7.71
N LEU A 10 -15.21 7.53 6.51
CA LEU A 10 -15.73 7.00 5.24
C LEU A 10 -15.55 5.48 5.18
N LEU A 11 -14.44 4.94 5.70
CA LEU A 11 -14.22 3.50 5.83
C LEU A 11 -15.25 2.85 6.77
N GLY A 12 -15.49 3.47 7.93
CA GLY A 12 -16.47 3.00 8.90
C GLY A 12 -17.90 3.03 8.35
N TYR A 13 -18.25 4.09 7.62
CA TYR A 13 -19.53 4.19 6.92
C TYR A 13 -19.68 3.09 5.85
N ASN A 14 -18.66 2.87 5.02
CA ASN A 14 -18.67 1.85 3.97
C ASN A 14 -18.83 0.42 4.54
N VAL A 15 -18.15 0.10 5.64
CA VAL A 15 -18.28 -1.22 6.29
C VAL A 15 -19.71 -1.45 6.82
N ARG A 16 -20.31 -0.42 7.42
CA ARG A 16 -21.70 -0.51 7.91
C ARG A 16 -22.70 -0.70 6.78
N GLU A 17 -22.47 -0.05 5.65
CA GLU A 17 -23.38 -0.13 4.52
C GLU A 17 -23.29 -1.47 3.77
N VAL A 18 -22.10 -2.10 3.73
CA VAL A 18 -21.96 -3.50 3.26
C VAL A 18 -22.73 -4.46 4.14
N ALA A 19 -22.70 -4.28 5.47
CA ALA A 19 -23.45 -5.13 6.40
C ALA A 19 -24.97 -5.05 6.13
N LYS A 20 -25.50 -3.84 5.90
CA LYS A 20 -26.92 -3.62 5.57
C LYS A 20 -27.29 -4.15 4.19
N LEU A 21 -26.46 -3.90 3.17
CA LEU A 21 -26.71 -4.38 1.81
C LEU A 21 -26.65 -5.91 1.70
N SER A 22 -25.92 -6.60 2.59
CA SER A 22 -25.93 -8.07 2.64
C SER A 22 -27.25 -8.65 3.16
N GLN A 23 -28.03 -7.87 3.92
CA GLN A 23 -29.32 -8.30 4.48
C GLN A 23 -30.51 -8.02 3.55
N GLN A 24 -30.38 -7.09 2.60
CA GLN A 24 -31.44 -6.73 1.66
C GLN A 24 -31.17 -7.39 0.30
N GLY A 25 -31.98 -8.38 -0.04
CA GLY A 25 -31.84 -9.25 -1.23
C GLY A 25 -31.42 -8.53 -2.52
N ALA A 26 -30.52 -9.18 -3.24
CA ALA A 26 -29.73 -8.65 -4.35
C ALA A 26 -30.58 -8.11 -5.51
N ASN A 27 -30.51 -6.79 -5.71
CA ASN A 27 -30.84 -6.15 -6.96
C ASN A 27 -29.52 -6.03 -7.76
N GLN A 28 -29.49 -6.23 -9.08
CA GLN A 28 -28.21 -6.22 -9.84
C GLN A 28 -27.42 -4.91 -9.66
N TYR A 29 -28.11 -3.81 -9.38
CA TYR A 29 -27.52 -2.52 -9.02
C TYR A 29 -26.88 -2.48 -7.62
N SER A 30 -27.37 -3.28 -6.66
CA SER A 30 -26.73 -3.41 -5.33
C SER A 30 -25.47 -4.29 -5.39
N LEU A 31 -25.44 -5.28 -6.28
CA LEU A 31 -24.28 -6.15 -6.52
C LEU A 31 -23.06 -5.38 -7.04
N SER A 32 -23.23 -4.54 -8.08
CA SER A 32 -22.13 -3.72 -8.63
C SER A 32 -21.54 -2.77 -7.59
N ARG A 33 -22.40 -2.15 -6.76
CA ARG A 33 -21.97 -1.25 -5.69
C ARG A 33 -21.21 -1.98 -4.58
N VAL A 34 -21.60 -3.21 -4.23
CA VAL A 34 -20.88 -4.06 -3.28
C VAL A 34 -19.50 -4.45 -3.81
N TYR A 35 -19.37 -4.78 -5.10
CA TYR A 35 -18.07 -5.07 -5.71
C TYR A 35 -17.15 -3.84 -5.70
N GLN A 36 -17.66 -2.67 -6.11
CA GLN A 36 -16.91 -1.42 -6.08
C GLN A 36 -16.45 -1.06 -4.66
N LEU A 37 -17.33 -1.22 -3.66
CA LEU A 37 -16.96 -0.93 -2.27
C LEU A 37 -15.91 -1.91 -1.74
N ARG A 38 -16.02 -3.19 -2.09
CA ARG A 38 -15.05 -4.21 -1.69
C ARG A 38 -13.68 -3.97 -2.31
N GLU A 39 -13.64 -3.58 -3.58
CA GLU A 39 -12.42 -3.18 -4.28
C GLU A 39 -11.79 -1.94 -3.63
N ASN A 40 -12.58 -0.90 -3.36
CA ASN A 40 -12.10 0.31 -2.69
C ASN A 40 -11.56 0.02 -1.28
N VAL A 41 -12.22 -0.84 -0.49
CA VAL A 41 -11.72 -1.25 0.83
C VAL A 41 -10.44 -2.07 0.72
N MET A 42 -10.32 -2.94 -0.28
CA MET A 42 -9.09 -3.70 -0.54
C MET A 42 -7.95 -2.77 -0.94
N LEU A 43 -8.21 -1.83 -1.86
CA LEU A 43 -7.24 -0.80 -2.27
C LEU A 43 -6.81 0.06 -1.08
N LEU A 44 -7.73 0.49 -0.21
CA LEU A 44 -7.37 1.27 0.97
C LEU A 44 -6.51 0.49 1.97
N ARG A 45 -6.84 -0.79 2.18
CA ARG A 45 -6.07 -1.68 3.07
C ARG A 45 -4.65 -1.91 2.59
N VAL A 46 -4.41 -1.83 1.28
CA VAL A 46 -3.07 -1.95 0.68
C VAL A 46 -2.36 -0.60 0.60
N ALA A 47 -3.08 0.47 0.25
CA ALA A 47 -2.52 1.82 0.12
C ALA A 47 -2.00 2.39 1.44
N MET A 48 -2.70 2.14 2.55
CA MET A 48 -2.28 2.62 3.88
C MET A 48 -0.90 2.10 4.31
N PRO A 49 -0.62 0.77 4.32
CA PRO A 49 0.71 0.27 4.66
C PRO A 49 1.77 0.67 3.64
N LEU A 50 1.44 0.75 2.34
CA LEU A 50 2.37 1.28 1.33
C LEU A 50 2.78 2.72 1.62
N GLY A 51 1.83 3.57 2.03
CA GLY A 51 2.13 4.94 2.43
C GLY A 51 3.11 5.02 3.60
N LEU A 52 2.97 4.15 4.60
CA LEU A 52 3.89 4.08 5.74
C LEU A 52 5.28 3.58 5.33
N ILE A 53 5.35 2.58 4.43
CA ILE A 53 6.63 2.05 3.92
C ILE A 53 7.38 3.09 3.08
N CYS A 54 6.67 3.95 2.36
CA CYS A 54 7.28 5.02 1.57
C CYS A 54 7.69 6.23 2.42
N PHE A 55 7.18 6.39 3.66
CA PHE A 55 7.45 7.55 4.49
C PHE A 55 8.95 7.83 4.73
N PRO A 56 9.82 6.84 5.00
CA PRO A 56 11.26 7.06 5.19
C PRO A 56 11.95 7.65 3.96
N LEU A 57 11.47 7.40 2.74
CA LEU A 57 12.02 8.02 1.52
C LEU A 57 11.93 9.54 1.59
N PHE A 58 10.78 10.06 2.03
CA PHE A 58 10.57 11.49 2.20
C PHE A 58 11.44 12.07 3.31
N VAL A 59 11.67 11.31 4.39
CA VAL A 59 12.54 11.73 5.49
C VAL A 59 14.00 11.84 5.03
N PHE A 60 14.52 10.84 4.33
CA PHE A 60 15.90 10.86 3.83
C PHE A 60 16.12 11.90 2.73
N LEU A 61 15.18 12.02 1.80
CA LEU A 61 15.23 13.05 0.76
C LEU A 61 15.14 14.46 1.37
N GLY A 62 14.21 14.65 2.32
CA GLY A 62 14.10 15.89 3.08
C GLY A 62 15.38 16.20 3.85
N GLY A 63 15.98 15.20 4.48
CA GLY A 63 17.28 15.33 5.13
C GLY A 63 18.34 15.85 4.16
N PHE A 64 18.44 15.28 2.96
CA PHE A 64 19.41 15.75 1.97
C PHE A 64 19.17 17.21 1.51
N ILE A 65 17.91 17.61 1.32
CA ILE A 65 17.53 18.93 0.80
C ILE A 65 17.66 20.03 1.88
N PHE A 66 17.19 19.75 3.10
CA PHE A 66 17.11 20.74 4.17
C PHE A 66 18.37 20.79 5.05
N LEU A 67 19.24 19.77 5.02
CA LEU A 67 20.49 19.84 5.78
C LEU A 67 21.45 20.87 5.16
N PRO A 68 21.98 21.79 5.97
CA PRO A 68 22.89 22.79 5.48
C PRO A 68 24.28 22.18 5.17
N PRO A 69 25.06 22.81 4.28
CA PRO A 69 26.24 22.19 3.63
C PRO A 69 27.39 21.85 4.59
N HIS A 70 27.43 22.45 5.78
CA HIS A 70 28.41 22.15 6.81
C HIS A 70 28.24 20.74 7.42
N PHE A 71 27.08 20.10 7.25
CA PHE A 71 26.85 18.70 7.61
C PHE A 71 27.03 17.77 6.39
N SER A 72 28.18 17.85 5.72
CA SER A 72 28.43 17.11 4.48
C SER A 72 28.29 15.59 4.66
N PHE A 73 28.72 15.06 5.82
CA PHE A 73 28.56 13.65 6.16
C PHE A 73 27.09 13.22 6.24
N LEU A 74 26.27 13.92 7.03
CA LEU A 74 24.85 13.57 7.21
C LEU A 74 24.07 13.71 5.90
N ARG A 75 24.44 14.65 5.04
CA ARG A 75 23.83 14.85 3.73
C ARG A 75 24.16 13.67 2.79
N LEU A 76 25.41 13.24 2.73
CA LEU A 76 25.83 12.05 1.98
C LEU A 76 25.23 10.75 2.54
N PHE A 77 25.13 10.66 3.87
CA PHE A 77 24.47 9.54 4.53
C PHE A 77 22.97 9.48 4.18
N SER A 78 22.29 10.62 4.18
CA SER A 78 20.86 10.70 3.85
C SER A 78 20.57 10.25 2.42
N ILE A 79 21.39 10.66 1.44
CA ILE A 79 21.18 10.22 0.05
C ILE A 79 21.51 8.72 -0.14
N ALA A 80 22.54 8.20 0.57
CA ALA A 80 22.86 6.78 0.54
C ALA A 80 21.73 5.93 1.16
N MET A 81 21.15 6.38 2.28
CA MET A 81 20.01 5.72 2.92
C MET A 81 18.73 5.83 2.08
N PHE A 82 18.53 6.94 1.38
CA PHE A 82 17.45 7.07 0.40
C PHE A 82 17.55 6.00 -0.69
N ASP A 83 18.75 5.85 -1.29
CA ASP A 83 18.97 4.88 -2.36
C ASP A 83 18.76 3.44 -1.88
N LEU A 84 19.36 3.09 -0.73
CA LEU A 84 19.18 1.78 -0.09
C LEU A 84 17.70 1.48 0.21
N TRP A 85 16.99 2.43 0.82
CA TRP A 85 15.58 2.23 1.16
C TRP A 85 14.71 2.11 -0.09
N SER A 86 15.00 2.88 -1.14
CA SER A 86 14.29 2.80 -2.42
C SER A 86 14.43 1.41 -3.05
N ALA A 87 15.63 0.83 -3.03
CA ALA A 87 15.88 -0.52 -3.50
C ALA A 87 15.10 -1.56 -2.67
N MET A 88 15.08 -1.43 -1.34
CA MET A 88 14.29 -2.31 -0.47
C MET A 88 12.79 -2.23 -0.79
N VAL A 89 12.24 -1.02 -0.97
CA VAL A 89 10.82 -0.82 -1.33
C VAL A 89 10.48 -1.49 -2.66
N ILE A 90 11.36 -1.41 -3.66
CA ILE A 90 11.17 -2.08 -4.96
C ILE A 90 11.12 -3.61 -4.78
N VAL A 91 12.03 -4.19 -4.00
CA VAL A 91 12.03 -5.63 -3.71
C VAL A 91 10.77 -6.04 -2.95
N PHE A 92 10.39 -5.29 -1.91
CA PHE A 92 9.18 -5.58 -1.14
C PHE A 92 7.93 -5.48 -1.99
N THR A 93 7.75 -4.41 -2.76
CA THR A 93 6.58 -4.25 -3.62
C THR A 93 6.51 -5.33 -4.69
N SER A 94 7.64 -5.75 -5.27
CA SER A 94 7.70 -6.87 -6.22
C SER A 94 7.27 -8.20 -5.58
N LEU A 95 7.72 -8.49 -4.34
CA LEU A 95 7.31 -9.68 -3.59
C LEU A 95 5.83 -9.63 -3.19
N PHE A 96 5.36 -8.50 -2.63
CA PHE A 96 3.97 -8.33 -2.22
C PHE A 96 3.01 -8.38 -3.40
N PHE A 97 3.36 -7.77 -4.54
CA PHE A 97 2.56 -7.82 -5.75
C PHE A 97 2.43 -9.26 -6.26
N SER A 98 3.54 -10.01 -6.26
CA SER A 98 3.53 -11.44 -6.61
C SER A 98 2.63 -12.27 -5.68
N LEU A 99 2.55 -11.92 -4.40
CA LEU A 99 1.76 -12.64 -3.39
C LEU A 99 0.26 -12.27 -3.40
N LEU A 100 -0.08 -11.01 -3.64
CA LEU A 100 -1.46 -10.49 -3.54
C LEU A 100 -2.32 -10.82 -4.75
N GLU A 101 -1.71 -10.93 -5.94
CA GLU A 101 -2.48 -11.06 -7.16
C GLU A 101 -2.79 -12.54 -7.47
N GLN A 102 -3.99 -12.99 -7.07
CA GLN A 102 -4.50 -14.35 -7.36
C GLN A 102 -4.44 -14.71 -8.85
N ARG A 103 -4.49 -13.70 -9.74
CA ARG A 103 -4.38 -13.86 -11.20
C ARG A 103 -2.98 -14.29 -11.64
N PHE A 104 -1.93 -13.88 -10.94
CA PHE A 104 -0.53 -14.25 -11.21
C PHE A 104 -0.05 -15.47 -10.41
N ARG A 105 -0.85 -15.98 -9.46
CA ARG A 105 -0.53 -17.22 -8.72
C ARG A 105 -0.35 -18.45 -9.64
N ARG A 106 -1.07 -18.51 -10.76
CA ARG A 106 -1.01 -19.62 -11.74
C ARG A 106 0.27 -19.63 -12.60
N PRO A 107 0.77 -18.47 -13.11
CA PRO A 107 2.09 -18.42 -13.73
C PRO A 107 3.25 -18.43 -12.71
N ALA A 108 3.09 -17.81 -11.54
CA ALA A 108 4.14 -17.75 -10.51
C ALA A 108 4.46 -19.12 -9.87
N SER A 109 3.51 -20.06 -9.82
CA SER A 109 3.77 -21.44 -9.37
C SER A 109 4.71 -22.23 -10.30
N ARG A 110 5.04 -21.71 -11.49
CA ARG A 110 6.06 -22.28 -12.39
C ARG A 110 7.48 -21.75 -12.11
N LEU A 111 7.64 -20.71 -11.30
CA LEU A 111 8.95 -20.17 -10.92
C LEU A 111 9.46 -20.85 -9.64
N LEU A 112 10.68 -21.41 -9.71
CA LEU A 112 11.31 -22.19 -8.63
C LEU A 112 11.41 -21.42 -7.29
N LEU A 113 11.60 -20.10 -7.33
CA LEU A 113 11.71 -19.23 -6.15
C LEU A 113 10.44 -19.24 -5.27
N TYR A 114 9.26 -19.44 -5.87
CA TYR A 114 8.00 -19.43 -5.14
C TYR A 114 7.73 -20.75 -4.39
N ARG A 115 8.41 -21.84 -4.79
CA ARG A 115 8.29 -23.16 -4.16
C ARG A 115 9.17 -23.30 -2.91
N PHE A 116 10.14 -22.42 -2.74
CA PHE A 116 11.05 -22.41 -1.58
C PHE A 116 10.52 -21.54 -0.43
N LEU A 117 9.56 -20.65 -0.71
CA LEU A 117 9.06 -19.62 0.22
C LEU A 117 7.68 -19.98 0.84
N LEU A 118 7.06 -21.08 0.40
CA LEU A 118 5.78 -21.61 0.88
C LEU A 118 6.00 -23.02 1.44
#